data_AF-A0A414CAG9-F1
#
_entry.id   AF-A0A414CAG9-F1
#
_cell.length_a   1.000
_cell.length_b   1.000
_cell.length_c   1.000
_cell.angle_alpha   90.00
_cell.angle_beta   90.00
_cell.angle_gamma   90.00
#
_symmetry.space_group_name_H-M   'P 1'
#
loop_
_entity.id
_entity.type
_entity.pdbx_description
1 polymer ?
#
loop_
_entity_poly.entity_id
_entity_poly.type
_entity_poly.pdbx_seq_one_letter_code
_entity_poly.pdbx_strand_id
1 'polypeptide(L)' 'MARTAECVAPEGNQDRDEWMTVIEMQEYMRASRNKAYGLIRSGKIDSYRLGRKLLVSRASVDAYIESRSGRK' A
#
# COMPACT_ATOMS: atom_id res chain seq x y z
N MET A 1 -15.10 -15.18 25.37
CA MET A 1 -15.28 -13.87 24.70
C MET A 1 -13.92 -13.46 24.16
N ALA A 2 -13.75 -13.51 22.83
CA ALA A 2 -12.47 -13.32 22.15
C ALA A 2 -12.07 -11.84 22.21
N ARG A 3 -10.88 -11.59 22.75
CA ARG A 3 -10.30 -10.26 22.92
C ARG A 3 -9.82 -9.81 21.55
N THR A 4 -10.25 -8.62 21.16
CA THR A 4 -9.92 -7.92 19.93
C THR A 4 -8.40 -7.83 19.76
N ALA A 5 -7.90 -8.31 18.63
CA ALA A 5 -6.53 -8.03 18.21
C ALA A 5 -6.53 -6.65 17.53
N GLU A 6 -6.56 -5.59 18.33
CA GLU A 6 -6.23 -4.26 17.85
C GLU A 6 -4.71 -4.16 17.81
N CYS A 7 -4.15 -4.61 16.69
CA CYS A 7 -2.77 -4.34 16.32
C CYS A 7 -2.67 -2.85 15.96
N VAL A 8 -2.59 -1.97 16.95
CA VAL A 8 -2.17 -0.59 16.72
C VAL A 8 -0.68 -0.62 16.43
N ALA A 9 -0.32 -0.51 15.16
CA ALA A 9 1.06 -0.35 14.72
C ALA A 9 1.56 1.04 15.13
N PRO A 10 2.84 1.19 15.49
CA PRO A 10 3.34 2.36 16.22
C PRO A 10 3.27 3.63 15.36
N GLU A 11 2.58 4.64 15.86
CA GLU A 11 2.70 6.04 15.44
C GLU A 11 4.12 6.51 15.73
N GLY A 12 4.94 6.69 14.70
CA GLY A 12 6.31 7.13 14.93
C GLY A 12 7.26 7.12 13.74
N ASN A 13 6.79 7.36 12.50
CA ASN A 13 7.67 7.79 11.40
C ASN A 13 6.84 8.30 10.20
N GLN A 14 6.38 9.55 10.24
CA GLN A 14 5.51 10.14 9.19
C GLN A 14 6.08 10.02 7.75
N ASP A 15 7.40 9.91 7.59
CA ASP A 15 8.07 9.68 6.30
C ASP A 15 7.98 8.23 5.79
N ARG A 16 7.88 7.24 6.70
CA ARG A 16 7.63 5.82 6.34
C ARG A 16 6.16 5.56 6.05
N ASP A 17 5.26 6.36 6.64
CA ASP A 17 3.84 6.27 6.32
C ASP A 17 3.55 6.74 4.89
N GLU A 18 4.38 7.64 4.32
CA GLU A 18 4.18 8.15 2.97
C GLU A 18 4.61 7.14 1.89
N TRP A 19 5.66 6.36 2.15
CA TRP A 19 6.25 5.43 1.20
C TRP A 19 6.28 4.00 1.74
N MET A 20 5.48 3.11 1.13
CA MET A 20 5.46 1.69 1.45
C MET A 20 6.22 0.86 0.40
N THR A 21 6.75 -0.28 0.79
CA THR A 21 7.32 -1.25 -0.15
C THR A 21 6.22 -1.99 -0.92
N VAL A 22 6.60 -2.63 -2.03
CA VAL A 22 5.69 -3.50 -2.79
C VAL A 22 5.12 -4.62 -1.92
N ILE A 23 5.89 -5.16 -0.97
CA ILE A 23 5.42 -6.21 -0.06
C ILE A 23 4.32 -5.66 0.86
N GLU A 24 4.54 -4.49 1.44
CA GLU A 24 3.53 -3.83 2.29
C GLU A 24 2.26 -3.48 1.49
N MET A 25 2.40 -3.02 0.24
CA MET A 25 1.27 -2.80 -0.67
C MET A 25 0.46 -4.10 -0.90
N GLN A 26 1.13 -5.25 -1.05
CA GLN A 26 0.44 -6.53 -1.22
C GLN A 26 -0.41 -6.90 -0.01
N GLU A 27 0.16 -6.79 1.19
CA GLU A 27 -0.52 -7.07 2.46
C GLU A 27 -1.68 -6.08 2.69
N TYR A 28 -1.43 -4.80 2.41
CA TYR A 28 -2.40 -3.72 2.58
C TYR A 28 -3.62 -3.87 1.68
N MET A 29 -3.40 -4.15 0.39
CA MET A 29 -4.48 -4.33 -0.58
C MET A 29 -5.08 -5.74 -0.57
N ARG A 30 -4.48 -6.68 0.18
CA ARG A 30 -4.73 -8.13 0.07
C ARG A 30 -4.70 -8.60 -1.39
N ALA A 31 -3.69 -8.15 -2.12
CA ALA A 31 -3.56 -8.36 -3.57
C ALA A 31 -2.34 -9.22 -3.92
N SER A 32 -2.43 -9.94 -5.04
CA SER A 32 -1.30 -10.72 -5.53
C SER A 32 -0.14 -9.82 -6.00
N ARG A 33 1.08 -10.34 -5.93
CA ARG A 33 2.29 -9.64 -6.39
C ARG A 33 2.18 -9.18 -7.84
N ASN A 34 1.60 -10.01 -8.70
CA ASN A 34 1.35 -9.66 -10.10
C ASN A 34 0.38 -8.49 -10.22
N LYS A 35 -0.64 -8.42 -9.36
CA LYS A 35 -1.57 -7.28 -9.33
C LYS A 35 -0.84 -6.01 -8.91
N ALA A 36 -0.03 -6.07 -7.86
CA ALA A 36 0.75 -4.92 -7.38
C ALA A 36 1.70 -4.38 -8.45
N TYR A 37 2.54 -5.24 -9.04
CA TYR A 37 3.41 -4.83 -10.15
C TYR A 37 2.63 -4.38 -11.39
N GLY A 38 1.47 -4.97 -11.66
CA GLY A 38 0.58 -4.54 -12.73
C GLY A 38 0.09 -3.10 -12.53
N LEU A 39 -0.24 -2.71 -11.30
CA LEU A 39 -0.68 -1.35 -10.98
C LEU A 39 0.45 -0.32 -11.08
N ILE A 40 1.63 -0.69 -10.60
CA ILE A 40 2.84 0.13 -10.74
C ILE A 40 3.19 0.31 -12.22
N ARG A 41 3.24 -0.78 -13.00
CA ARG A 41 3.55 -0.73 -14.43
C ARG A 41 2.48 0.00 -15.24
N SER A 42 1.22 -0.06 -14.80
CA SER A 42 0.11 0.67 -15.40
C SER A 42 0.14 2.17 -15.06
N GLY A 43 1.02 2.62 -14.16
CA GLY A 43 1.07 4.01 -13.70
C GLY A 43 -0.14 4.43 -12.86
N LYS A 44 -0.93 3.48 -12.33
CA LYS A 44 -2.08 3.77 -11.47
C LYS A 44 -1.68 4.08 -10.03
N ILE A 45 -0.47 3.68 -9.66
CA ILE A 45 0.07 3.85 -8.33
C ILE A 45 1.48 4.40 -8.51
N ASP A 46 1.74 5.52 -7.86
CA ASP A 46 3.03 6.18 -7.93
C ASP A 46 4.08 5.33 -7.23
N SER A 47 5.19 5.13 -7.93
CA SER A 47 6.32 4.38 -7.42
C SER A 47 7.59 5.20 -7.51
N TYR A 48 8.39 5.15 -6.46
CA TYR A 48 9.68 5.80 -6.37
C TYR A 48 10.78 4.77 -6.20
N ARG A 49 11.78 4.81 -7.07
CA ARG A 49 12.93 3.90 -6.97
C ARG A 49 14.05 4.59 -6.21
N LEU A 50 14.29 4.13 -4.98
CA LEU A 50 15.41 4.56 -4.15
C LEU A 50 16.53 3.52 -4.24
N GLY A 51 17.44 3.71 -5.19
CA GLY A 51 18.54 2.79 -5.47
C GLY A 51 18.05 1.39 -5.85
N ARG A 52 18.31 0.41 -4.99
CA ARG A 52 17.88 -0.99 -5.20
C ARG A 52 16.46 -1.28 -4.70
N LYS A 53 15.87 -0.38 -3.90
CA LYS A 53 14.51 -0.54 -3.36
C LYS A 53 13.49 0.16 -4.25
N LEU A 54 12.34 -0.49 -4.40
CA LEU A 54 11.15 0.10 -5.01
C LEU A 54 10.17 0.45 -3.88
N LEU A 55 9.86 1.73 -3.79
CA LEU A 55 8.88 2.30 -2.89
C LEU A 55 7.65 2.71 -3.69
N VAL A 56 6.54 2.78 -3.00
CA VAL A 56 5.20 2.99 -3.54
C VAL A 56 4.51 3.99 -2.62
N SER A 57 3.88 5.01 -3.21
CA SER A 57 3.16 6.00 -2.40
C SER A 57 1.94 5.37 -1.77
N ARG A 58 1.80 5.51 -0.45
CA ARG A 58 0.63 5.04 0.29
C ARG A 58 -0.63 5.76 -0.16
N ALA A 59 -0.55 7.08 -0.36
CA ALA A 59 -1.67 7.89 -0.82
C ALA A 59 -2.24 7.41 -2.16
N SER A 60 -1.38 7.04 -3.12
CA SER A 60 -1.82 6.53 -4.42
C SER A 60 -2.46 5.13 -4.30
N VAL A 61 -2.00 4.31 -3.35
CA VAL A 61 -2.62 3.01 -3.04
C VAL A 61 -4.00 3.21 -2.40
N ASP A 62 -4.12 4.12 -1.43
CA ASP A 62 -5.39 4.44 -0.76
C ASP A 62 -6.42 4.96 -1.77
N ALA A 63 -6.05 5.94 -2.58
CA ALA A 63 -6.90 6.47 -3.64
C ALA A 63 -7.35 5.38 -4.62
N TYR A 64 -6.47 4.42 -4.95
CA TYR A 64 -6.84 3.28 -5.79
C TYR A 64 -7.84 2.34 -5.10
N ILE A 65 -7.66 2.06 -3.80
CA ILE A 65 -8.61 1.24 -3.02
C ILE A 65 -9.96 1.94 -2.95
N GLU A 66 -10.00 3.23 -2.61
CA GLU A 66 -11.23 4.03 -2.54
C GLU A 66 -11.96 4.07 -3.89
N SER A 67 -11.23 4.34 -4.98
CA SER A 67 -11.76 4.34 -6.35
C SER A 67 -12.37 2.98 -6.73
N ARG A 68 -11.80 1.87 -6.24
CA ARG A 68 -12.31 0.52 -6.50
C ARG A 68 -13.47 0.13 -5.58
N SER A 69 -13.46 0.58 -4.32
CA SER A 69 -14.47 0.29 -3.30
C SER A 69 -15.78 1.04 -3.57
N GLY A 70 -15.73 2.16 -4.30
CA GLY A 70 -16.89 2.97 -4.72
C GLY A 70 -17.89 2.30 -5.68
N ARG A 71 -17.96 0.96 -5.75
CA ARG A 71 -19.10 0.27 -6.36
C ARG A 71 -20.31 0.39 -5.42
N LYS A 72 -21.01 1.51 -5.56
CA LYS A 72 -22.44 1.62 -5.27
C LYS A 72 -23.24 0.83 -6.30
#